data_AF-A0A947ZRN8-F1
#
_entry.id   AF-A0A947ZRN8-F1
#
_cell.length_a   1.000
_cell.length_b   1.000
_cell.length_c   1.000
_cell.angle_alpha   90.00
_cell.angle_beta   90.00
_cell.angle_gamma   90.00
#
_symmetry.space_group_name_H-M   'P 1'
#
loop_
_entity.id
_entity.type
_entity.pdbx_description
1 polymer ?
#
loop_
_entity_poly.entity_id
_entity_poly.type
_entity_poly.pdbx_seq_one_letter_code
_entity_poly.pdbx_strand_id
1 'polypeptide(L)' 'TLLQVKIPDVLEADQVFTTLMGELVEPRREFIEHNALLVRNLDV' A
#
# COMPACT_ATOMS: atom_id res chain seq x y z
N THR A 1 16.30 8.66 -15.11
CA THR A 1 15.13 9.58 -15.14
C THR A 1 14.60 9.72 -13.73
N LEU A 2 14.09 10.90 -13.36
CA LEU A 2 13.48 11.12 -12.04
C LEU A 2 11.97 10.83 -12.14
N LEU A 3 11.42 10.20 -11.10
CA LEU A 3 9.99 9.99 -10.94
C LEU A 3 9.46 10.93 -9.86
N GLN A 4 8.43 11.70 -10.17
CA GLN A 4 7.74 12.56 -9.21
C GLN A 4 6.63 11.77 -8.53
N VAL A 5 6.70 11.66 -7.20
CA VAL A 5 5.64 11.03 -6.39
C VAL A 5 4.40 11.94 -6.39
N LYS A 6 3.22 11.35 -6.60
CA LYS A 6 1.93 12.03 -6.59
C LYS A 6 1.02 11.36 -5.57
N ILE A 7 0.16 12.14 -4.93
CA ILE A 7 -0.86 11.66 -4.01
C ILE A 7 -2.23 11.98 -4.63
N PRO A 8 -2.88 11.01 -5.27
CA PRO A 8 -4.17 11.24 -5.94
C PRO A 8 -5.33 11.34 -4.95
N ASP A 9 -5.32 10.55 -3.89
CA ASP A 9 -6.30 10.58 -2.80
C ASP A 9 -5.56 10.59 -1.46
N VAL A 10 -5.79 11.63 -0.65
CA VAL A 10 -5.13 11.83 0.63
C VAL A 10 -5.68 10.88 1.70
N LEU A 11 -6.98 10.58 1.65
CA LEU A 11 -7.65 9.76 2.66
C LEU A 11 -7.26 8.28 2.49
N GLU A 12 -7.25 7.80 1.25
CA GLU A 12 -6.79 6.45 0.94
C GLU A 12 -5.31 6.27 1.28
N ALA A 13 -4.47 7.26 0.94
CA ALA A 13 -3.05 7.21 1.27
C ALA A 13 -2.81 7.09 2.77
N ASP A 14 -3.53 7.87 3.59
CA ASP A 14 -3.41 7.84 5.05
C ASP A 14 -3.81 6.48 5.64
N GLN A 15 -4.87 5.86 5.11
CA GLN A 15 -5.30 4.51 5.50
C GLN A 15 -4.24 3.46 5.16
N VAL A 16 -3.65 3.53 3.95
CA VAL A 16 -2.58 2.62 3.52
C VAL A 16 -1.34 2.81 4.38
N PHE A 17 -0.94 4.05 4.68
CA PHE A 17 0.18 4.32 5.58
C PHE A 17 -0.07 3.76 6.98
N THR A 18 -1.25 3.98 7.54
CA THR A 18 -1.61 3.46 8.86
C THR A 18 -1.58 1.95 8.91
N THR A 19 -2.10 1.28 7.88
CA THR A 19 -2.15 -0.19 7.81
C THR A 19 -0.75 -0.79 7.68
N LEU A 20 0.12 -0.18 6.86
CA LEU A 20 1.44 -0.73 6.56
C LEU A 20 2.51 -0.31 7.59
N MET A 21 2.39 0.88 8.17
CA MET A 21 3.42 1.48 9.03
C MET A 21 2.96 1.68 10.48
N GLY A 22 1.69 1.41 10.81
CA GLY A 22 1.18 1.46 12.17
C GLY A 22 1.69 0.31 13.05
N GLU A 23 1.40 0.36 14.35
CA GLU A 23 1.95 -0.59 15.33
C GLU A 23 1.31 -1.98 15.28
N LEU A 24 0.09 -2.08 14.74
CA LEU A 24 -0.65 -3.34 14.68
C LEU A 24 -0.08 -4.26 13.59
N VAL A 25 0.33 -5.46 14.00
CA VAL A 25 0.94 -6.45 13.10
C VAL A 25 -0.11 -7.19 12.27
N GLU A 26 -1.29 -7.46 12.84
CA GLU A 26 -2.36 -8.24 12.19
C GLU A 26 -2.85 -7.60 10.88
N PRO A 27 -3.25 -6.31 10.86
CA PRO A 27 -3.78 -5.69 9.63
C PRO A 27 -2.73 -5.63 8.52
N ARG A 28 -1.45 -5.44 8.89
CA ARG A 28 -0.34 -5.47 7.95
C ARG A 28 -0.17 -6.86 7.32
N ARG A 29 -0.29 -7.92 8.13
CA ARG A 29 -0.15 -9.29 7.64
C ARG A 29 -1.25 -9.64 6.66
N GLU A 30 -2.51 -9.36 7.01
CA GLU A 30 -3.66 -9.59 6.14
C GLU A 30 -3.51 -8.84 4.81
N PHE A 31 -3.08 -7.57 4.86
CA PHE A 31 -2.83 -6.77 3.65
C PHE A 31 -1.78 -7.42 2.75
N ILE A 32 -0.65 -7.86 3.31
CA ILE A 32 0.43 -8.48 2.53
C ILE A 32 -0.06 -9.81 1.94
N GLU A 33 -0.71 -10.67 2.71
CA GLU A 33 -1.19 -11.97 2.24
C GLU A 33 -2.22 -11.83 1.12
N HIS A 34 -3.15 -10.88 1.24
CA HIS A 34 -4.17 -10.64 0.22
C HIS A 34 -3.57 -10.16 -1.11
N ASN A 35 -2.55 -9.30 -1.05
CA ASN A 35 -2.01 -8.62 -2.24
C ASN A 35 -0.76 -9.29 -2.83
N ALA A 36 -0.06 -10.17 -2.10
CA ALA A 36 1.24 -10.70 -2.47
C ALA A 36 1.32 -11.35 -3.86
N LEU A 37 0.23 -11.95 -4.33
CA LEU A 37 0.17 -12.61 -5.65
C LEU A 37 -0.34 -11.68 -6.76
N LEU A 38 -0.96 -10.55 -6.40
CA LEU A 38 -1.60 -9.62 -7.32
C LEU A 38 -0.62 -8.56 -7.86
N VAL A 39 0.51 -8.35 -7.19
CA VAL A 39 1.45 -7.25 -7.51
C VAL A 39 2.20 -7.40 -8.83
N ARG A 40 2.21 -8.60 -9.45
CA ARG A 40 3.02 -8.87 -10.65
C ARG A 40 2.61 -8.04 -11.87
N ASN A 41 1.37 -7.58 -11.94
CA ASN A 41 0.81 -6.88 -13.11
C ASN A 41 0.14 -5.55 -12.73
N LEU A 42 0.65 -4.83 -11.74
CA LEU A 42 0.05 -3.54 -11.34
C LEU A 42 0.16 -2.46 -12.43
N ASP A 43 1.17 -2.57 -13.29
CA ASP A 43 1.50 -1.56 -14.31
C ASP A 43 1.21 -2.02 -15.75
N VAL A 44 0.42 -3.09 -15.93
CA VAL A 44 0.03 -3.63 -17.26
C VAL A 44 -1.22 -2.96 -17.79
#